data_AF-A0A850LTF1-F1
#
_entry.id   AF-A0A850LTF1-F1
#
_cell.length_a   1.000
_cell.length_b   1.000
_cell.length_c   1.000
_cell.angle_alpha   90.00
_cell.angle_beta   90.00
_cell.angle_gamma   90.00
#
_symmetry.space_group_name_H-M   'P 1'
#
loop_
_entity.id
_entity.type
_entity.pdbx_description
1 polymer ?
#
loop_
_entity_poly.entity_id
_entity_poly.type
_entity_poly.pdbx_seq_one_letter_code
_entity_poly.pdbx_strand_id
1 'polypeptide(L)'
;MHPATQAGKYLAIFLIIMGVGTFLGVISNLTEMILSKSEKQTMMKKLNVVIGVFLSEFGAKLLSVLSNYDPTLDKIRSELILEEDWAEEDCLKLRKHLMNYKENIEAEKVDFDYIKTLLSDNKDFLLILLENPILLEHESFNDLMQACFHLYEELVSRTDYSPLTEMDRNNLIVDIKRVYHLLIIQWFEYMKYLKDNYPYLFSYSIRTNPFSKGTSQAEK
;
A
#
# COMPACT_ATOMS: atom_id res chain seq x y z
N MET A 1 35.11 42.60 -24.58
CA MET A 1 34.83 43.67 -25.57
C MET A 1 33.74 44.57 -24.99
N HIS A 2 34.03 45.85 -24.75
CA HIS A 2 33.07 46.78 -24.16
C HIS A 2 32.34 47.54 -25.28
N PRO A 3 31.00 47.67 -25.27
CA PRO A 3 30.28 48.34 -26.34
C PRO A 3 30.65 49.83 -26.40
N ALA A 4 31.15 50.28 -27.56
CA ALA A 4 31.62 51.65 -27.76
C ALA A 4 30.48 52.65 -28.08
N THR A 5 29.38 52.19 -28.69
CA THR A 5 28.21 53.03 -29.03
C THR A 5 27.18 53.06 -27.91
N GLN A 6 26.43 54.16 -27.77
CA GLN A 6 25.36 54.26 -26.76
C GLN A 6 24.28 53.18 -26.94
N ALA A 7 23.89 52.86 -28.18
CA ALA A 7 22.94 51.78 -28.47
C ALA A 7 23.44 50.41 -27.97
N GLY A 8 24.73 50.10 -28.20
CA GLY A 8 25.34 48.85 -27.71
C GLY A 8 25.40 48.75 -26.19
N LYS A 9 25.54 49.87 -25.47
CA LYS A 9 25.47 49.89 -24.00
C LYS A 9 24.08 49.55 -23.48
N TYR A 10 23.03 50.14 -24.06
CA TYR A 10 21.64 49.83 -23.72
C TYR A 10 21.29 48.37 -24.01
N LEU A 11 21.73 47.83 -25.16
CA LEU A 11 21.51 46.43 -25.53
C LEU A 11 22.23 45.47 -24.56
N ALA A 12 23.47 45.77 -24.17
CA ALA A 12 24.20 44.97 -23.19
C ALA A 12 23.52 44.96 -21.82
N ILE A 13 23.04 46.12 -21.33
CA ILE A 13 22.29 46.21 -20.08
C ILE A 13 21.00 45.38 -20.16
N PHE A 14 20.27 45.49 -21.26
CA PHE A 14 19.04 44.72 -21.48
C PHE A 14 19.29 43.20 -21.46
N LEU A 15 20.34 42.74 -22.16
CA LEU A 15 20.74 41.32 -22.17
C LEU A 15 21.18 40.83 -20.79
N ILE A 16 21.90 41.65 -20.02
CA ILE A 16 22.30 41.28 -18.66
C ILE A 16 21.06 41.14 -17.77
N ILE A 17 20.11 42.08 -17.81
CA ILE A 17 18.91 42.03 -16.98
C ILE A 17 18.05 40.82 -17.34
N MET A 18 17.80 40.57 -18.63
CA MET A 18 17.05 39.38 -19.05
C MET A 18 17.80 38.08 -18.74
N GLY A 19 19.11 38.05 -18.96
CA GLY A 19 19.95 36.89 -18.67
C GLY A 19 19.94 36.54 -17.18
N VAL A 20 20.09 37.54 -16.30
CA VAL A 20 20.01 37.35 -14.85
C VAL A 20 18.60 36.92 -14.42
N GLY A 21 17.56 37.54 -14.97
CA GLY A 21 16.17 37.19 -14.65
C GLY A 21 15.81 35.76 -15.04
N THR A 22 16.16 35.35 -16.27
CA THR A 22 15.95 33.97 -16.74
C THR A 22 16.77 32.96 -15.94
N PHE A 23 18.03 33.27 -15.63
CA PHE A 23 18.89 32.42 -14.80
C PHE A 23 18.31 32.20 -13.39
N LEU A 24 17.86 33.27 -12.72
CA LEU A 24 17.22 33.17 -11.41
C LEU A 24 15.93 32.33 -11.46
N GLY A 25 15.10 32.50 -12.50
CA GLY A 25 13.90 31.70 -12.69
C GLY A 25 14.21 30.21 -12.84
N VAL A 26 15.23 29.85 -13.63
CA VAL A 26 15.67 28.46 -13.79
C VAL A 26 16.19 27.89 -12.48
N ILE A 27 17.01 28.62 -11.73
CA ILE A 27 17.51 28.18 -10.42
C ILE A 27 16.37 27.96 -9.43
N SER A 28 15.40 28.89 -9.38
CA SER A 28 14.24 28.76 -8.50
C SER A 28 13.46 27.48 -8.80
N ASN A 29 13.13 27.24 -10.06
CA ASN A 29 12.40 26.03 -10.49
C ASN A 29 13.19 24.75 -10.21
N LEU A 30 14.50 24.74 -10.47
CA LEU A 30 15.35 23.58 -10.17
C LEU A 30 15.39 23.30 -8.67
N THR A 31 15.50 24.35 -7.86
CA THR A 31 15.52 24.22 -6.39
C THR A 31 14.19 23.67 -5.87
N GLU A 32 13.08 24.20 -6.37
CA GLU A 32 11.72 23.72 -6.03
C GLU A 32 11.52 22.25 -6.43
N MET A 33 11.96 21.85 -7.62
CA MET A 33 11.89 20.46 -8.09
C MET A 33 12.72 19.51 -7.20
N ILE A 34 13.94 19.90 -6.82
CA ILE A 34 14.79 19.09 -5.94
C ILE A 34 14.16 18.98 -4.55
N LEU A 35 13.66 20.10 -4.01
CA LEU A 35 13.01 20.14 -2.70
C LEU A 35 11.75 19.26 -2.69
N SER A 36 10.86 19.43 -3.67
CA SER A 36 9.64 18.63 -3.84
C SER A 36 9.94 17.13 -3.94
N LYS A 37 10.99 16.75 -4.67
CA LYS A 37 11.41 15.34 -4.76
C LYS A 37 11.85 14.78 -3.40
N SER A 38 12.60 15.57 -2.63
CA SER A 38 13.05 15.18 -1.28
C SER A 38 11.88 15.05 -0.30
N GLU A 39 10.93 15.99 -0.35
CA GLU A 39 9.70 15.96 0.45
C GLU A 39 8.88 14.72 0.14
N LYS A 40 8.66 14.41 -1.15
CA LYS A 40 7.97 13.20 -1.59
C LYS A 40 8.64 11.93 -1.07
N GLN A 41 9.97 11.83 -1.16
CA GLN A 41 10.71 10.69 -0.61
C GLN A 41 10.55 10.55 0.90
N THR A 42 10.61 11.67 1.62
CA THR A 42 10.43 11.69 3.08
C THR A 42 9.02 11.23 3.47
N MET A 43 8.02 11.71 2.75
CA MET A 43 6.64 11.29 2.93
C MET A 43 6.44 9.80 2.64
N MET A 44 6.98 9.29 1.53
CA MET A 44 6.93 7.85 1.20
C MET A 44 7.50 6.99 2.32
N LYS A 45 8.61 7.41 2.93
CA LYS A 45 9.20 6.71 4.07
C LYS A 45 8.27 6.69 5.27
N LYS A 46 7.70 7.84 5.63
CA LYS A 46 6.74 7.96 6.75
C LYS A 46 5.50 7.10 6.50
N LEU A 47 4.96 7.11 5.29
CA LEU A 47 3.82 6.28 4.93
C LEU A 47 4.13 4.79 5.09
N ASN A 48 5.29 4.33 4.62
CA ASN A 48 5.66 2.93 4.78
C ASN A 48 5.87 2.52 6.25
N VAL A 49 6.22 3.45 7.14
CA VAL A 49 6.19 3.18 8.59
C VAL A 49 4.76 2.91 9.05
N VAL A 50 3.79 3.73 8.63
CA VAL A 50 2.37 3.54 8.96
C VAL A 50 1.82 2.23 8.40
N ILE A 51 2.13 1.92 7.13
CA ILE A 51 1.78 0.64 6.49
C ILE A 51 2.40 -0.53 7.24
N GLY A 52 3.65 -0.39 7.70
CA GLY A 52 4.32 -1.39 8.51
C GLY A 52 3.59 -1.70 9.79
N VAL A 53 3.18 -0.67 10.53
CA VAL A 53 2.37 -0.82 11.76
C VAL A 53 1.02 -1.45 11.46
N PHE A 54 0.34 -1.01 10.39
CA PHE A 54 -0.91 -1.64 9.95
C PHE A 54 -0.74 -3.14 9.67
N LEU A 55 0.28 -3.52 8.90
CA LEU A 55 0.52 -4.91 8.53
C LEU A 55 0.95 -5.77 9.74
N SER A 56 1.73 -5.23 10.67
CA SER A 56 2.17 -5.97 11.86
C SER A 56 1.06 -6.22 12.86
N GLU A 57 0.20 -5.22 13.11
CA GLU A 57 -0.85 -5.31 14.13
C GLU A 57 -2.11 -6.03 13.62
N PHE A 58 -2.48 -5.81 12.36
CA PHE A 58 -3.78 -6.23 11.83
C PHE A 58 -3.69 -6.90 10.45
N GLY A 59 -3.02 -6.24 9.50
CA GLY A 59 -3.08 -6.61 8.09
C GLY A 59 -2.56 -8.02 7.80
N ALA A 60 -1.45 -8.44 8.40
CA ALA A 60 -0.92 -9.80 8.19
C ALA A 60 -1.86 -10.89 8.75
N LYS A 61 -2.50 -10.64 9.90
CA LYS A 61 -3.47 -11.56 10.50
C LYS A 61 -4.72 -11.66 9.62
N LEU A 62 -5.29 -10.53 9.19
CA LEU A 62 -6.42 -10.53 8.26
C LEU A 62 -6.06 -11.24 6.96
N LEU A 63 -4.88 -10.97 6.41
CA LEU A 63 -4.41 -11.60 5.18
C LEU A 63 -4.29 -13.12 5.32
N SER A 64 -3.73 -13.60 6.44
CA SER A 64 -3.62 -15.02 6.75
C SER A 64 -4.99 -15.69 6.93
N VAL A 65 -6.00 -14.97 7.42
CA VAL A 65 -7.36 -15.49 7.62
C VAL A 65 -8.07 -15.60 6.27
N LEU A 66 -8.03 -14.54 5.47
CA LEU A 66 -8.69 -14.51 4.16
C LEU A 66 -8.06 -15.49 3.18
N SER A 67 -6.75 -15.71 3.27
CA SER A 67 -6.01 -16.66 2.44
C SER A 67 -6.45 -18.12 2.65
N ASN A 68 -7.01 -18.46 3.82
CA ASN A 68 -7.55 -19.80 4.09
C ASN A 68 -8.87 -20.07 3.36
N TYR A 69 -9.58 -19.02 2.92
CA TYR A 69 -10.83 -19.14 2.16
C TYR A 69 -10.60 -19.15 0.64
N ASP A 70 -9.36 -18.98 0.18
CA ASP A 70 -9.01 -18.95 -1.24
C ASP A 70 -8.35 -20.28 -1.70
N PRO A 71 -9.11 -21.24 -2.24
CA PRO A 71 -8.55 -22.44 -2.89
C PRO A 71 -7.59 -22.14 -4.05
N THR A 72 -7.69 -20.96 -4.69
CA THR A 72 -6.82 -20.61 -5.81
C THR A 72 -5.46 -20.09 -5.38
N LEU A 73 -5.27 -19.82 -4.09
CA LEU A 73 -4.00 -19.36 -3.52
C LEU A 73 -2.84 -20.28 -3.85
N ASP A 74 -3.07 -21.60 -3.88
CA ASP A 74 -2.02 -22.57 -4.19
C ASP A 74 -1.41 -22.36 -5.59
N LYS A 75 -2.10 -21.66 -6.51
CA LYS A 75 -1.55 -21.29 -7.83
C LYS A 75 -0.50 -20.19 -7.77
N ILE A 76 -0.57 -19.30 -6.77
CA ILE A 76 0.33 -18.15 -6.62
C ILE A 76 1.21 -18.24 -5.37
N ARG A 77 0.97 -19.24 -4.51
CA ARG A 77 1.64 -19.38 -3.21
C ARG A 77 3.15 -19.47 -3.34
N SER A 78 3.66 -20.22 -4.32
CA SER A 78 5.10 -20.34 -4.55
C SER A 78 5.73 -19.01 -4.93
N GLU A 79 5.00 -18.14 -5.62
CA GLU A 79 5.49 -16.81 -5.98
C GLU A 79 5.42 -15.83 -4.80
N LEU A 80 4.48 -16.03 -3.88
CA LEU A 80 4.33 -15.25 -2.64
C LEU A 80 5.32 -15.64 -1.54
N ILE A 81 6.01 -16.78 -1.67
CA ILE A 81 7.11 -17.16 -0.78
C ILE A 81 8.38 -16.48 -1.30
N LEU A 82 8.63 -15.28 -0.77
CA LEU A 82 9.78 -14.46 -1.17
C LEU A 82 11.08 -15.04 -0.61
N GLU A 83 12.09 -15.20 -1.46
CA GLU A 83 13.44 -15.61 -1.07
C GLU A 83 14.32 -14.39 -0.76
N GLU A 84 15.45 -14.58 -0.07
CA GLU A 84 16.34 -13.47 0.30
C GLU A 84 16.99 -12.80 -0.93
N ASP A 85 17.22 -13.54 -2.01
CA ASP A 85 17.89 -13.12 -3.25
C ASP A 85 16.92 -12.62 -4.34
N TRP A 86 15.67 -12.35 -3.96
CA TRP A 86 14.57 -12.04 -4.88
C TRP A 86 14.88 -10.95 -5.91
N ALA A 87 14.98 -11.30 -7.20
CA ALA A 87 15.39 -10.38 -8.27
C ALA A 87 14.33 -9.30 -8.58
N GLU A 88 14.76 -8.14 -9.10
CA GLU A 88 13.86 -7.04 -9.45
C GLU A 88 12.92 -7.40 -10.61
N GLU A 89 13.40 -8.18 -11.58
CA GLU A 89 12.58 -8.69 -12.69
C GLU A 89 11.43 -9.59 -12.21
N ASP A 90 11.67 -10.40 -11.18
CA ASP A 90 10.67 -11.31 -10.63
C ASP A 90 9.65 -10.55 -9.77
N CYS A 91 10.07 -9.47 -9.10
CA CYS A 91 9.17 -8.52 -8.47
C CYS A 91 8.20 -7.90 -9.49
N LEU A 92 8.69 -7.44 -10.65
CA LEU A 92 7.82 -6.87 -11.69
C LEU A 92 6.83 -7.87 -12.28
N LYS A 93 7.25 -9.13 -12.48
CA LYS A 93 6.37 -10.21 -12.94
C LYS A 93 5.29 -10.52 -11.90
N LEU A 94 5.67 -10.71 -10.64
CA LEU A 94 4.73 -11.03 -9.57
C LEU A 94 3.73 -9.90 -9.39
N ARG A 95 4.18 -8.64 -9.38
CA ARG A 95 3.28 -7.48 -9.31
C ARG A 95 2.18 -7.52 -10.38
N LYS A 96 2.56 -7.78 -11.64
CA LYS A 96 1.61 -7.89 -12.75
C LYS A 96 0.67 -9.09 -12.58
N HIS A 97 1.18 -10.19 -12.05
CA HIS A 97 0.37 -11.37 -11.79
C HIS A 97 -0.67 -11.08 -10.69
N LEU A 98 -0.26 -10.47 -9.57
CA LEU A 98 -1.14 -10.09 -8.46
C LEU A 98 -2.22 -9.09 -8.89
N MET A 99 -1.90 -8.11 -9.73
CA MET A 99 -2.88 -7.16 -10.28
C MET A 99 -3.97 -7.84 -11.13
N ASN A 100 -3.68 -9.01 -11.72
CA ASN A 100 -4.64 -9.77 -12.53
C ASN A 100 -5.16 -11.02 -11.81
N TYR A 101 -4.74 -11.22 -10.57
CA TYR A 101 -5.16 -12.36 -9.76
C TYR A 101 -6.66 -12.24 -9.52
N LYS A 102 -7.37 -13.36 -9.71
CA LYS A 102 -8.81 -13.44 -9.49
C LYS A 102 -9.03 -14.35 -8.30
N GLU A 103 -9.16 -13.72 -7.14
CA GLU A 103 -9.40 -14.39 -5.87
C GLU A 103 -10.71 -15.18 -5.96
N ASN A 104 -10.65 -16.46 -5.60
CA ASN A 104 -11.83 -17.30 -5.53
C ASN A 104 -12.15 -17.66 -4.09
N ILE A 105 -12.79 -16.75 -3.36
CA ILE A 105 -13.25 -17.01 -1.99
C ILE A 105 -14.41 -18.03 -2.00
N GLU A 106 -14.25 -19.14 -1.27
CA GLU A 106 -15.28 -20.15 -1.03
C GLU A 106 -16.30 -19.68 0.00
N ALA A 107 -17.42 -19.14 -0.49
CA ALA A 107 -18.45 -18.47 0.31
C ALA A 107 -19.05 -19.33 1.44
N GLU A 108 -19.05 -20.65 1.27
CA GLU A 108 -19.61 -21.62 2.21
C GLU A 108 -18.69 -21.86 3.42
N LYS A 109 -17.38 -21.59 3.28
CA LYS A 109 -16.39 -21.80 4.34
C LYS A 109 -16.07 -20.53 5.13
N VAL A 110 -16.52 -19.37 4.66
CA VAL A 110 -16.24 -18.10 5.31
C VAL A 110 -16.92 -18.02 6.67
N ASP A 111 -16.11 -17.82 7.71
CA ASP A 111 -16.58 -17.48 9.05
C ASP A 111 -16.73 -15.95 9.18
N PHE A 112 -17.94 -15.45 8.93
CA PHE A 112 -18.25 -14.03 9.02
C PHE A 112 -18.14 -13.49 10.45
N ASP A 113 -18.49 -14.29 11.45
CA ASP A 113 -18.38 -13.90 12.86
C ASP A 113 -16.91 -13.69 13.26
N TYR A 114 -16.02 -14.59 12.83
CA TYR A 114 -14.59 -14.45 13.08
C TYR A 114 -14.00 -13.20 12.41
N ILE A 115 -14.36 -12.94 11.14
CA ILE A 115 -13.90 -11.73 10.43
C ILE A 115 -14.44 -10.46 11.11
N LYS A 116 -15.71 -10.48 11.53
CA LYS A 116 -16.33 -9.38 12.28
C LYS A 116 -15.58 -9.12 13.58
N THR A 117 -15.34 -10.14 14.41
CA THR A 117 -14.58 -10.01 15.66
C THR A 117 -13.20 -9.43 15.39
N LEU A 118 -12.47 -9.94 14.39
CA LEU A 118 -11.14 -9.44 14.05
C LEU A 118 -11.16 -7.95 13.66
N LEU A 119 -12.15 -7.51 12.86
CA LEU A 119 -12.32 -6.10 12.49
C LEU A 119 -12.75 -5.25 13.68
N SER A 120 -13.68 -5.73 14.51
CA SER A 120 -14.16 -5.05 15.71
C SER A 120 -13.04 -4.82 16.72
N ASP A 121 -12.22 -5.83 16.99
CA ASP A 121 -11.10 -5.76 17.93
C ASP A 121 -10.03 -4.74 17.50
N ASN A 122 -9.95 -4.46 16.19
CA ASN A 122 -8.97 -3.53 15.61
C ASN A 122 -9.58 -2.22 15.15
N LYS A 123 -10.87 -1.97 15.39
CA LYS A 123 -11.59 -0.80 14.87
C LYS A 123 -10.95 0.52 15.32
N ASP A 124 -10.68 0.66 16.61
CA ASP A 124 -10.11 1.90 17.16
C ASP A 124 -8.71 2.15 16.61
N PHE A 125 -7.91 1.09 16.42
CA PHE A 125 -6.62 1.16 15.76
C PHE A 125 -6.74 1.63 14.30
N LEU A 126 -7.67 1.07 13.53
CA LEU A 126 -7.91 1.47 12.14
C LEU A 126 -8.40 2.93 12.03
N LEU A 127 -9.18 3.41 13.00
CA LEU A 127 -9.63 4.82 13.06
C LEU A 127 -8.44 5.75 13.32
N ILE A 128 -7.56 5.41 14.26
CA ILE A 128 -6.34 6.18 14.54
C ILE A 128 -5.45 6.27 13.28
N LEU A 129 -5.37 5.18 12.51
CA LEU A 129 -4.64 5.21 11.24
C LEU A 129 -5.29 6.18 10.25
N LEU A 130 -6.61 6.15 10.07
CA LEU A 130 -7.33 7.07 9.16
C LEU A 130 -7.16 8.55 9.51
N GLU A 131 -7.00 8.88 10.79
CA GLU A 131 -6.74 10.25 11.23
C GLU A 131 -5.34 10.75 10.83
N ASN A 132 -4.44 9.87 10.40
CA ASN A 132 -3.11 10.25 9.99
C ASN A 132 -3.15 10.99 8.63
N PRO A 133 -2.75 12.28 8.58
CA PRO A 133 -2.87 13.09 7.37
C PRO A 133 -1.99 12.57 6.22
N ILE A 134 -0.96 11.77 6.52
CA ILE A 134 -0.07 11.18 5.51
C ILE A 134 -0.80 10.15 4.64
N LEU A 135 -1.91 9.57 5.12
CA LEU A 135 -2.68 8.59 4.35
C LEU A 135 -3.48 9.22 3.20
N LEU A 136 -3.85 10.49 3.32
CA LEU A 136 -4.66 11.19 2.31
C LEU A 136 -3.94 11.33 0.97
N GLU A 137 -2.62 11.18 0.96
CA GLU A 137 -1.79 11.34 -0.24
C GLU A 137 -1.56 10.03 -1.00
N HIS A 138 -2.04 8.89 -0.49
CA HIS A 138 -1.85 7.57 -1.10
C HIS A 138 -3.15 6.83 -1.36
N GLU A 139 -3.60 6.88 -2.61
CA GLU A 139 -4.86 6.28 -3.06
C GLU A 139 -4.94 4.78 -2.72
N SER A 140 -3.88 3.99 -2.96
CA SER A 140 -3.94 2.53 -2.76
C SER A 140 -4.15 2.09 -1.32
N PHE A 141 -3.46 2.72 -0.36
CA PHE A 141 -3.63 2.39 1.05
C PHE A 141 -4.95 2.94 1.60
N ASN A 142 -5.34 4.13 1.15
CA ASN A 142 -6.64 4.69 1.48
C ASN A 142 -7.80 3.80 0.98
N ASP A 143 -7.69 3.26 -0.24
CA ASP A 143 -8.68 2.32 -0.81
C ASP A 143 -8.77 1.03 0.01
N LEU A 144 -7.63 0.50 0.48
CA LEU A 144 -7.60 -0.66 1.37
C LEU A 144 -8.28 -0.35 2.71
N MET A 145 -7.93 0.76 3.35
CA MET A 145 -8.54 1.17 4.61
C MET A 145 -10.06 1.35 4.44
N GLN A 146 -10.48 2.02 3.38
CA GLN A 146 -11.89 2.22 3.07
C GLN A 146 -12.62 0.88 2.84
N ALA A 147 -12.01 -0.05 2.10
CA ALA A 147 -12.59 -1.37 1.89
C ALA A 147 -12.73 -2.15 3.22
N CYS A 148 -11.74 -2.08 4.11
CA CYS A 148 -11.82 -2.69 5.44
C CYS A 148 -12.97 -2.09 6.28
N PHE A 149 -13.16 -0.78 6.22
CA PHE A 149 -14.26 -0.11 6.94
C PHE A 149 -15.63 -0.45 6.36
N HIS A 150 -15.78 -0.48 5.03
CA HIS A 150 -17.03 -0.91 4.38
C HIS A 150 -17.40 -2.34 4.79
N LEU A 151 -16.43 -3.26 4.73
CA LEU A 151 -16.65 -4.65 5.16
C LEU A 151 -17.03 -4.72 6.65
N TYR A 152 -16.35 -3.96 7.50
CA TYR A 152 -16.67 -3.87 8.92
C TYR A 152 -18.11 -3.36 9.14
N GLU A 153 -18.51 -2.27 8.48
CA GLU A 153 -19.84 -1.67 8.60
C GLU A 153 -20.94 -2.65 8.18
N GLU A 154 -20.76 -3.34 7.04
CA GLU A 154 -21.74 -4.32 6.59
C GLU A 154 -21.84 -5.49 7.58
N LEU A 155 -20.70 -5.99 8.09
CA LEU A 155 -20.70 -7.08 9.06
C LEU A 155 -21.37 -6.68 10.39
N VAL A 156 -21.03 -5.53 10.97
CA VAL A 156 -21.59 -5.15 12.29
C VAL A 156 -23.06 -4.73 12.22
N SER A 157 -23.55 -4.31 11.05
CA SER A 157 -24.98 -4.02 10.85
C SER A 157 -25.87 -5.27 11.02
N ARG A 158 -25.28 -6.46 10.99
CA ARG A 158 -25.98 -7.75 11.07
C ARG A 158 -25.79 -8.40 12.44
N THR A 159 -26.89 -8.93 12.98
CA THR A 159 -26.93 -9.63 14.28
C THR A 159 -26.75 -11.15 14.16
N ASP A 160 -27.05 -11.73 13.00
CA ASP A 160 -26.92 -13.16 12.71
C ASP A 160 -26.64 -13.37 11.21
N TYR A 161 -25.73 -14.29 10.90
CA TYR A 161 -25.34 -14.66 9.52
C TYR A 161 -25.97 -15.98 9.04
N SER A 162 -26.71 -16.67 9.92
CA SER A 162 -27.43 -17.91 9.59
C SER A 162 -28.58 -17.71 8.58
N PRO A 163 -29.37 -16.61 8.63
CA PRO A 163 -30.49 -16.40 7.71
C PRO A 163 -30.13 -15.55 6.47
N LEU A 164 -28.86 -15.50 6.05
CA LEU A 164 -28.47 -14.70 4.89
C LEU A 164 -29.15 -15.17 3.61
N THR A 165 -29.75 -14.23 2.87
CA THR A 165 -30.13 -14.49 1.48
C THR A 165 -28.88 -14.74 0.64
N GLU A 166 -29.04 -15.45 -0.48
CA GLU A 166 -27.92 -15.69 -1.40
C GLU A 166 -27.30 -14.37 -1.91
N MET A 167 -28.12 -13.34 -2.10
CA MET A 167 -27.67 -12.01 -2.50
C MET A 167 -26.84 -11.32 -1.42
N ASP A 168 -27.29 -11.32 -0.17
CA ASP A 168 -26.55 -10.73 0.94
C ASP A 168 -25.20 -11.43 1.16
N ARG A 169 -25.20 -12.77 1.10
CA ARG A 169 -23.96 -13.55 1.17
C ARG A 169 -23.00 -13.17 0.04
N ASN A 170 -23.50 -13.06 -1.20
CA ASN A 170 -22.66 -12.70 -2.34
C ASN A 170 -22.05 -11.29 -2.20
N ASN A 171 -22.78 -10.32 -1.66
CA ASN A 171 -22.25 -8.97 -1.42
C ASN A 171 -21.08 -8.99 -0.42
N LEU A 172 -21.25 -9.67 0.73
CA LEU A 172 -20.18 -9.83 1.71
C LEU A 172 -18.94 -10.51 1.12
N ILE A 173 -19.14 -11.50 0.23
CA ILE A 173 -18.03 -12.18 -0.44
C ILE A 173 -17.32 -11.26 -1.44
N VAL A 174 -18.06 -10.40 -2.15
CA VAL A 174 -17.46 -9.39 -3.04
C VAL A 174 -16.60 -8.41 -2.22
N ASP A 175 -17.09 -7.97 -1.06
CA ASP A 175 -16.32 -7.06 -0.19
C ASP A 175 -15.10 -7.73 0.43
N ILE A 176 -15.21 -8.99 0.86
CA ILE A 176 -14.06 -9.79 1.31
C ILE A 176 -13.03 -9.94 0.18
N LYS A 177 -13.45 -10.24 -1.05
CA LYS A 177 -12.56 -10.33 -2.22
C LYS A 177 -11.83 -9.02 -2.46
N ARG A 178 -12.55 -7.89 -2.39
CA ARG A 178 -11.97 -6.55 -2.54
C ARG A 178 -10.90 -6.27 -1.49
N VAL A 179 -11.20 -6.51 -0.21
CA VAL A 179 -10.25 -6.34 0.88
C VAL A 179 -9.04 -7.25 0.70
N TYR A 180 -9.27 -8.52 0.38
CA TYR A 180 -8.21 -9.51 0.21
C TYR A 180 -7.26 -9.12 -0.93
N HIS A 181 -7.79 -8.76 -2.10
CA HIS A 181 -7.02 -8.31 -3.26
C HIS A 181 -6.10 -7.12 -2.92
N LEU A 182 -6.69 -6.06 -2.34
CA LEU A 182 -5.96 -4.85 -1.96
C LEU A 182 -4.88 -5.16 -0.92
N LEU A 183 -5.18 -6.07 0.02
CA LEU A 183 -4.26 -6.44 1.09
C LEU A 183 -3.07 -7.26 0.59
N ILE A 184 -3.27 -8.17 -0.38
CA ILE A 184 -2.18 -8.90 -1.05
C ILE A 184 -1.23 -7.91 -1.73
N ILE A 185 -1.78 -6.99 -2.52
CA ILE A 185 -0.99 -5.98 -3.24
C ILE A 185 -0.23 -5.10 -2.24
N GLN A 186 -0.91 -4.61 -1.20
CA GLN A 186 -0.29 -3.74 -0.21
C GLN A 186 0.82 -4.44 0.58
N TRP A 187 0.62 -5.71 0.97
CA TRP A 187 1.65 -6.52 1.60
C TRP A 187 2.86 -6.70 0.67
N PHE A 188 2.62 -7.04 -0.60
CA PHE A 188 3.68 -7.22 -1.59
C PHE A 188 4.51 -5.94 -1.80
N GLU A 189 3.86 -4.79 -1.97
CA GLU A 189 4.53 -3.49 -2.14
C GLU A 189 5.35 -3.13 -0.88
N TYR A 190 4.82 -3.45 0.31
CA TYR A 190 5.56 -3.26 1.56
C TYR A 190 6.77 -4.20 1.67
N MET A 191 6.65 -5.46 1.26
CA MET A 191 7.79 -6.39 1.21
C MET A 191 8.89 -5.88 0.28
N LYS A 192 8.52 -5.33 -0.88
CA LYS A 192 9.48 -4.65 -1.77
C LYS A 192 10.17 -3.48 -1.07
N TYR A 193 9.40 -2.60 -0.41
CA TYR A 193 9.96 -1.48 0.34
C TYR A 193 10.94 -1.92 1.43
N LEU A 194 10.59 -2.96 2.19
CA LEU A 194 11.46 -3.53 3.22
C LEU A 194 12.75 -4.08 2.62
N LYS A 195 12.69 -4.79 1.49
CA LYS A 195 13.88 -5.32 0.83
C LYS A 195 14.87 -4.22 0.47
N ASP A 196 14.38 -3.12 -0.09
CA ASP A 196 15.23 -2.03 -0.58
C ASP A 196 15.76 -1.13 0.55
N ASN A 197 15.02 -0.98 1.66
CA ASN A 197 15.33 0.02 2.69
C ASN A 197 15.67 -0.56 4.07
N TYR A 198 15.17 -1.75 4.39
CA TYR A 198 15.32 -2.40 5.70
C TYR A 198 15.50 -3.93 5.58
N PRO A 199 16.61 -4.43 5.02
CA PRO A 199 16.81 -5.87 4.75
C PRO A 199 16.62 -6.79 5.97
N TYR A 200 16.94 -6.30 7.17
CA TYR A 200 16.70 -7.03 8.42
C TYR A 200 15.21 -7.27 8.67
N LEU A 201 14.37 -6.25 8.48
CA LEU A 201 12.92 -6.38 8.61
C LEU A 201 12.33 -7.23 7.50
N PHE A 202 12.85 -7.12 6.27
CA PHE A 202 12.46 -8.00 5.16
C PHE A 202 12.68 -9.48 5.51
N SER A 203 13.87 -9.81 6.03
CA SER A 203 14.22 -11.17 6.44
C SER A 203 13.29 -11.69 7.55
N TYR A 204 12.88 -10.82 8.49
CA TYR A 204 11.89 -11.17 9.50
C TYR A 204 10.52 -11.45 8.88
N SER A 205 10.04 -10.54 8.02
CA SER A 205 8.73 -10.64 7.38
C SER A 205 8.59 -11.83 6.43
N ILE A 206 9.68 -12.31 5.83
CA ILE A 206 9.69 -13.59 5.07
C ILE A 206 9.38 -14.77 6.00
N ARG A 207 9.98 -14.81 7.20
CA ARG A 207 9.76 -15.92 8.15
C ARG A 207 8.34 -15.93 8.73
N THR A 208 7.72 -14.76 8.86
CA THR A 208 6.34 -14.60 9.32
C THR A 208 5.36 -14.38 8.17
N ASN A 209 5.70 -14.87 6.97
CA ASN A 209 4.90 -14.65 5.77
C ASN A 209 3.49 -15.26 5.93
N PRO A 210 2.41 -14.45 5.77
CA PRO A 210 1.02 -14.86 6.01
C PRO A 210 0.49 -15.92 5.03
N PHE A 211 1.24 -16.24 3.97
CA PHE A 211 0.91 -17.29 3.01
C PHE A 211 1.65 -18.61 3.26
N SER A 212 2.50 -18.69 4.29
CA SER A 212 3.22 -19.92 4.64
C SER A 212 2.26 -20.95 5.24
N LYS A 213 2.34 -22.21 4.79
CA LYS A 213 1.59 -23.33 5.40
C LYS A 213 2.13 -23.57 6.81
N GLY A 214 1.48 -23.00 7.83
CA GLY A 214 1.87 -23.22 9.23
C GLY A 214 1.92 -21.99 10.14
N THR A 215 1.55 -20.79 9.70
CA THR A 215 1.39 -19.64 10.61
C THR A 215 0.05 -19.70 11.36
N SER A 216 -0.27 -20.86 11.93
CA SER A 216 -1.18 -20.97 13.06
C SER A 216 -0.33 -20.76 14.31
N GLN A 217 -0.53 -19.61 14.96
CA GLN A 217 -0.08 -19.28 16.31
C GLN A 217 1.44 -19.38 16.60
N ALA A 218 2.11 -18.23 16.56
CA ALA A 218 3.11 -17.91 17.57
C ALA A 218 2.50 -16.85 18.50
N GLU A 219 1.49 -17.25 19.27
CA GLU A 219 1.11 -16.53 20.49
C GLU A 219 2.28 -16.64 21.48
N LYS A 220 2.77 -15.48 21.92
CA LYS A 220 3.54 -15.33 23.16
C LYS A 220 2.90 -14.23 23.98
#